data_AF-A0A8H2WHN2-F1
#
_entry.id   AF-A0A8H2WHN2-F1
#
_cell.length_a   1.000
_cell.length_b   1.000
_cell.length_c   1.000
_cell.angle_alpha   90.00
_cell.angle_beta   90.00
_cell.angle_gamma   90.00
#
_symmetry.space_group_name_H-M   'P 1'
#
loop_
_entity.id
_entity.type
_entity.pdbx_description
1 polymer ?
#
loop_
_entity_poly.entity_id
_entity_poly.type
_entity_poly.pdbx_seq_one_letter_code
_entity_poly.pdbx_strand_id
1 'polypeptide(L)'
;MQASVRRQVIWDPLGSDRFIAGGSSEIKLYQWNSEAGEVRTLASQSDLIHMRCLAWSPHLAIEDLVAVGLTTGTVELFRLNSSVASLPNSHNSLEAPRVAVLPVKYQRPCHA
;
A
#
# COMPACT_ATOMS: atom_id res chain seq x y z
N MET A 1 18.42 3.88 -18.85
CA MET A 1 18.26 4.80 -17.71
C MET A 1 17.79 3.99 -16.52
N GLN A 2 18.60 3.89 -15.46
CA GLN A 2 18.21 3.19 -14.24
C GLN A 2 17.20 4.08 -13.51
N ALA A 3 15.94 3.65 -13.41
CA ALA A 3 14.93 4.41 -12.69
C ALA A 3 15.32 4.45 -11.21
N SER A 4 15.51 5.64 -10.66
CA SER A 4 15.78 5.83 -9.23
C SER A 4 14.66 5.18 -8.41
N VAL A 5 15.00 4.28 -7.49
CA VAL A 5 14.05 3.63 -6.59
C VAL A 5 13.49 4.68 -5.64
N ARG A 6 12.27 5.14 -5.91
CA ARG A 6 11.61 6.12 -5.05
C ARG A 6 11.04 5.40 -3.81
N ARG A 7 11.71 5.57 -2.69
CA ARG A 7 11.18 5.18 -1.37
C ARG A 7 10.28 6.28 -0.85
N GLN A 8 9.15 5.92 -0.25
CA GLN A 8 8.17 6.85 0.31
C GLN A 8 7.71 6.37 1.68
N VAL A 9 7.43 7.31 2.56
CA VAL A 9 6.77 7.07 3.85
C VAL A 9 5.51 7.92 3.90
N ILE A 10 4.38 7.32 4.28
CA ILE A 10 3.10 8.00 4.46
C ILE A 10 2.58 7.72 5.87
N TRP A 11 2.38 8.76 6.65
CA TRP A 11 1.74 8.69 7.96
C TRP A 11 0.23 8.48 7.81
N ASP A 12 -0.38 7.82 8.81
CA ASP A 12 -1.82 7.67 8.86
C ASP A 12 -2.50 9.05 8.79
N PRO A 13 -3.32 9.31 7.77
CA PRO A 13 -3.98 10.61 7.62
C PRO A 13 -4.95 10.94 8.77
N LEU A 14 -5.34 9.95 9.58
CA LEU A 14 -6.18 10.13 10.76
C LEU A 14 -5.37 10.42 12.04
N GLY A 15 -4.04 10.47 11.95
CA GLY A 15 -3.16 10.89 13.04
C GLY A 15 -2.83 9.80 14.07
N SER A 16 -3.00 8.53 13.71
CA SER A 16 -2.54 7.40 14.55
C SER A 16 -1.03 7.20 14.48
N ASP A 17 -0.50 6.30 15.32
CA ASP A 17 0.91 5.87 15.31
C ASP A 17 1.26 4.90 14.15
N ARG A 18 0.40 4.80 13.13
CA ARG A 18 0.64 3.95 11.96
C ARG A 18 1.29 4.73 10.83
N PHE A 19 2.12 4.03 10.06
CA PHE A 19 2.74 4.57 8.85
C PHE A 19 3.01 3.47 7.83
N ILE A 20 2.94 3.84 6.55
CA ILE A 20 3.30 2.97 5.44
C ILE A 20 4.69 3.35 4.98
N ALA A 21 5.58 2.38 4.83
CA ALA A 21 6.82 2.54 4.08
C ALA A 21 6.73 1.73 2.79
N GLY A 22 7.02 2.37 1.66
CA GLY A 22 6.96 1.76 0.35
C GLY A 22 8.22 2.01 -0.46
N GLY A 23 8.64 1.02 -1.25
CA GLY A 23 9.75 1.18 -2.18
C GLY A 23 10.03 -0.08 -3.00
N SER A 24 10.69 0.10 -4.14
CA SER A 24 11.10 -0.97 -5.08
C SER A 24 9.93 -1.76 -5.67
N SER A 25 9.34 -2.65 -4.89
CA SER A 25 8.27 -3.58 -5.30
C SER A 25 7.41 -4.02 -4.13
N GLU A 26 7.52 -3.37 -2.97
CA GLU A 26 6.73 -3.69 -1.78
C GLU A 26 6.27 -2.43 -1.03
N ILE A 27 5.19 -2.58 -0.28
CA ILE A 27 4.73 -1.64 0.74
C ILE A 27 4.49 -2.42 2.04
N LYS A 28 4.80 -1.80 3.17
CA LYS A 28 4.60 -2.35 4.51
C LYS A 28 3.89 -1.34 5.39
N LEU A 29 2.88 -1.80 6.11
CA LEU A 29 2.20 -1.05 7.15
C LEU A 29 2.86 -1.35 8.49
N TYR A 30 3.26 -0.30 9.18
CA TYR A 30 3.87 -0.35 10.50
C TYR A 30 3.02 0.38 11.53
N GLN A 31 3.25 0.04 12.79
CA GLN A 31 2.74 0.76 13.94
C GLN A 31 3.87 0.99 14.93
N TRP A 32 4.01 2.22 15.40
CA TRP A 32 4.86 2.55 16.54
C TRP A 32 4.14 2.19 17.84
N ASN A 33 4.79 1.40 18.70
CA ASN A 33 4.34 1.12 20.05
C ASN A 33 5.22 1.91 21.03
N SER A 34 4.67 3.00 21.56
CA SER A 34 5.37 3.89 22.50
C SER A 34 5.65 3.25 23.86
N GLU A 35 4.80 2.33 24.31
CA GLU A 35 4.94 1.64 25.61
C GLU A 35 6.12 0.65 25.58
N ALA A 36 6.27 -0.07 24.48
CA ALA A 36 7.34 -1.05 24.29
C ALA A 36 8.60 -0.47 23.62
N GLY A 37 8.51 0.74 23.06
CA GLY A 37 9.61 1.38 22.34
C GLY A 37 9.98 0.66 21.03
N GLU A 38 9.01 0.05 20.36
CA GLU A 38 9.25 -0.79 19.17
C GLU A 38 8.34 -0.45 17.98
N VAL A 39 8.81 -0.78 16.78
CA VAL A 39 8.01 -0.72 15.55
C VAL A 39 7.53 -2.12 15.20
N ARG A 40 6.21 -2.31 15.09
CA ARG A 40 5.59 -3.56 14.66
C ARG A 40 5.18 -3.50 13.21
N THR A 41 5.35 -4.61 12.48
CA THR A 41 4.78 -4.75 11.13
C THR A 41 3.36 -5.29 11.27
N LEU A 42 2.39 -4.55 10.73
CA LEU A 42 0.98 -4.97 10.71
C LEU A 42 0.62 -5.74 9.45
N ALA A 43 1.16 -5.30 8.30
CA ALA A 43 0.92 -5.93 7.02
C ALA A 43 2.01 -5.59 6.00
N SER A 44 2.05 -6.37 4.93
CA SER A 44 2.95 -6.21 3.79
C SER A 44 2.20 -6.53 2.51
N GLN A 45 2.59 -5.89 1.42
CA GLN A 45 2.20 -6.30 0.08
C GLN A 45 3.43 -6.23 -0.83
N SER A 46 3.72 -7.36 -1.48
CA SER A 46 4.82 -7.54 -2.42
C SER A 46 4.31 -7.54 -3.86
N ASP A 47 5.17 -7.86 -4.82
CA ASP A 47 4.85 -7.95 -6.25
C ASP A 47 4.26 -6.66 -6.86
N LEU A 48 4.53 -5.51 -6.24
CA LEU A 48 4.21 -4.18 -6.76
C LEU A 48 5.30 -3.71 -7.74
N ILE A 49 5.62 -4.55 -8.71
CA ILE A 49 6.73 -4.31 -9.64
C ILE A 49 6.48 -3.00 -10.39
N HIS A 50 7.49 -2.14 -10.39
CA HIS A 50 7.40 -0.79 -10.95
C HIS A 50 6.40 0.14 -10.25
N MET A 51 6.25 0.00 -8.92
CA MET A 51 5.59 1.02 -8.12
C MET A 51 6.25 2.39 -8.35
N ARG A 52 5.42 3.40 -8.61
CA ARG A 52 5.85 4.79 -8.85
C ARG A 52 5.38 5.76 -7.79
N CYS A 53 4.20 5.51 -7.22
CA CYS A 53 3.60 6.35 -6.18
C CYS A 53 2.65 5.54 -5.30
N LEU A 54 2.44 6.03 -4.08
CA LEU A 54 1.42 5.51 -3.16
C LEU A 54 0.62 6.66 -2.54
N ALA A 55 -0.61 6.37 -2.11
CA ALA A 55 -1.47 7.29 -1.35
C ALA A 55 -2.33 6.51 -0.34
N TRP A 56 -2.53 7.08 0.85
CA TRP A 56 -3.40 6.53 1.88
C TRP A 56 -4.69 7.36 1.96
N SER A 57 -5.84 6.70 1.86
CA SER A 57 -7.16 7.29 2.04
C SER A 57 -7.34 7.94 3.42
N PRO A 58 -7.79 9.22 3.50
CA PRO A 58 -8.14 9.88 4.76
C PRO A 58 -9.57 9.57 5.23
N HIS A 59 -10.23 8.55 4.68
CA HIS A 59 -11.64 8.29 4.91
C HIS A 59 -11.89 7.57 6.24
N LEU A 60 -12.73 8.12 7.11
CA LEU A 60 -12.99 7.59 8.46
C LEU A 60 -13.60 6.17 8.47
N ALA A 61 -14.51 5.86 7.54
CA ALA A 61 -15.13 4.52 7.48
C ALA A 61 -14.21 3.44 6.87
N ILE A 62 -13.10 3.84 6.23
CA ILE A 62 -12.19 2.95 5.52
C ILE A 62 -10.76 3.41 5.81
N GLU A 63 -10.28 3.03 6.98
CA GLU A 63 -9.02 3.53 7.54
C GLU A 63 -7.76 2.92 6.91
N ASP A 64 -7.88 1.86 6.12
CA ASP A 64 -6.74 1.08 5.62
C ASP A 64 -6.71 0.98 4.07
N LEU A 65 -7.49 1.82 3.40
CA LEU A 65 -7.49 1.89 1.93
C LEU A 65 -6.26 2.62 1.42
N VAL A 66 -5.49 1.92 0.60
CA VAL A 66 -4.24 2.41 0.01
C VAL A 66 -4.28 2.22 -1.50
N ALA A 67 -3.86 3.24 -2.22
CA ALA A 67 -3.71 3.22 -3.67
C ALA A 67 -2.23 3.19 -4.05
N VAL A 68 -1.87 2.29 -4.97
CA VAL A 68 -0.51 2.15 -5.52
C VAL A 68 -0.56 2.36 -7.02
N GLY A 69 0.15 3.37 -7.51
CA GLY A 69 0.29 3.64 -8.94
C GLY A 69 1.53 2.95 -9.50
N LEU A 70 1.35 2.20 -10.59
CA LEU A 70 2.42 1.51 -11.31
C LEU A 70 2.91 2.33 -12.51
N THR A 71 4.12 2.07 -13.00
CA THR A 71 4.63 2.72 -14.23
C THR A 71 3.82 2.40 -15.48
N THR A 72 3.03 1.32 -15.46
CA THR A 72 2.10 0.94 -16.53
C THR A 72 0.89 1.88 -16.62
N GLY A 73 0.68 2.74 -15.62
CA GLY A 73 -0.50 3.60 -15.50
C GLY A 73 -1.68 2.95 -14.76
N THR A 74 -1.58 1.66 -14.44
CA THR A 74 -2.56 0.96 -13.59
C THR A 74 -2.45 1.45 -12.15
N VAL A 75 -3.59 1.54 -11.47
CA VAL A 75 -3.65 1.78 -10.02
C VAL A 75 -4.25 0.57 -9.32
N GLU A 76 -3.55 0.02 -8.35
CA GLU A 76 -4.03 -1.07 -7.51
C GLU A 76 -4.49 -0.55 -6.16
N LEU A 77 -5.62 -1.06 -5.66
CA LEU A 77 -6.21 -0.69 -4.39
C LEU A 77 -6.10 -1.86 -3.40
N PHE A 78 -5.59 -1.55 -2.21
CA PHE A 78 -5.39 -2.51 -1.11
C PHE A 78 -6.16 -2.08 0.13
N ARG A 79 -6.55 -3.07 0.92
CA ARG A 79 -6.99 -2.88 2.30
C ARG A 79 -5.90 -3.43 3.22
N LEU A 80 -4.94 -2.59 3.59
CA LEU A 80 -3.69 -3.03 4.21
C LEU A 80 -3.87 -3.66 5.59
N ASN A 81 -4.91 -3.30 6.33
CA ASN A 81 -5.15 -3.79 7.70
C ASN A 81 -6.49 -4.52 7.81
N SER A 82 -7.13 -4.83 6.68
CA SER A 82 -8.39 -5.56 6.66
C SER A 82 -8.10 -6.96 7.14
N SER A 83 -8.65 -7.28 8.30
CA SER A 83 -8.56 -8.60 8.91
C SER A 83 -9.27 -9.62 8.01
N VAL A 84 -8.55 -10.20 7.04
CA VAL A 84 -9.01 -11.40 6.34
C VAL A 84 -8.96 -12.63 7.26
N ALA A 85 -8.63 -12.44 8.54
CA ALA A 85 -8.76 -13.41 9.63
C ALA A 85 -10.21 -13.92 9.87
N SER A 86 -11.18 -13.57 9.03
CA SER A 86 -12.55 -14.12 9.06
C SER A 86 -12.83 -15.18 7.98
N LEU A 87 -11.88 -15.50 7.09
CA LEU A 87 -11.98 -16.68 6.24
C LEU A 87 -11.40 -17.90 6.99
N PRO A 88 -12.14 -19.01 7.12
CA PRO A 88 -11.81 -20.13 8.01
C PRO A 88 -10.50 -20.89 7.67
N ASN A 89 -9.77 -20.48 6.64
CA ASN A 89 -8.53 -21.11 6.16
C ASN A 89 -7.32 -20.16 6.03
N SER A 90 -7.40 -18.89 6.44
CA SER A 90 -6.25 -17.97 6.32
C SER A 90 -5.32 -18.08 7.53
N HIS A 91 -4.30 -18.90 7.44
CA HIS A 91 -3.14 -18.84 8.34
C HIS A 91 -2.51 -17.45 8.27
N ASN A 92 -2.42 -16.73 9.41
CA ASN A 92 -1.51 -15.60 9.74
C ASN A 92 -0.77 -14.90 8.58
N SER A 93 -1.46 -14.54 7.50
CA SER A 93 -0.81 -13.95 6.35
C SER A 93 -0.77 -12.45 6.58
N LEU A 94 0.45 -11.91 6.66
CA LEU A 94 0.71 -10.48 6.65
C LEU A 94 0.39 -9.87 5.27
N GLU A 95 0.00 -10.67 4.28
CA GLU A 95 -0.28 -10.21 2.93
C GLU A 95 -1.62 -9.46 2.85
N ALA A 96 -1.56 -8.18 2.49
CA ALA A 96 -2.75 -7.36 2.39
C ALA A 96 -3.60 -7.70 1.15
N PRO A 97 -4.93 -7.87 1.28
CA PRO A 97 -5.79 -8.17 0.16
C PRO A 97 -5.81 -7.03 -0.87
N ARG A 98 -5.63 -7.39 -2.14
CA ARG A 98 -5.92 -6.53 -3.30
C ARG A 98 -7.43 -6.51 -3.52
N VAL A 99 -8.05 -5.34 -3.42
CA VAL A 99 -9.51 -5.20 -3.45
C VAL A 99 -10.03 -4.73 -4.81
N ALA A 100 -9.24 -3.95 -5.55
CA ALA A 100 -9.60 -3.56 -6.90
C ALA A 100 -8.38 -3.16 -7.73
N VAL A 101 -8.56 -3.18 -9.05
CA VAL A 101 -7.58 -2.68 -10.02
C VAL A 101 -8.29 -1.66 -10.91
N LEU A 102 -7.75 -0.44 -10.97
CA LEU A 102 -8.22 0.61 -11.86
C LEU A 102 -7.36 0.58 -13.14
N PRO A 103 -7.91 0.15 -14.28
CA PRO A 103 -7.16 0.06 -15.53
C PRO A 103 -6.93 1.46 -16.13
N VAL A 104 -5.95 1.54 -17.03
CA VAL A 104 -5.70 2.74 -17.84
C VAL A 104 -6.91 3.00 -18.75
N LYS A 105 -7.68 4.06 -18.48
CA LYS A 105 -8.89 4.37 -19.27
C LYS A 105 -8.62 5.21 -20.52
N TYR A 106 -7.51 5.97 -20.57
CA TYR A 106 -7.18 6.86 -21.69
C TYR A 106 -5.67 6.94 -21.95
N GLN A 107 -5.16 6.04 -22.78
CA GLN A 107 -3.79 6.14 -23.31
C GLN A 107 -3.89 6.75 -24.71
N ARG A 108 -3.48 8.02 -24.87
CA ARG A 108 -3.37 8.63 -26.20
C ARG A 108 -1.96 8.35 -26.74
N PRO A 109 -1.81 7.97 -28.03
CA PRO A 109 -0.48 7.90 -28.64
C PRO A 109 0.22 9.26 -28.52
N CYS A 110 1.44 9.25 -28.01
CA CYS A 110 2.34 10.39 -28.11
C CYS A 110 2.90 10.40 -29.53
N HIS A 111 2.43 11.32 -30.38
CA HIS A 111 3.17 11.68 -31.59
C HIS A 111 4.32 12.59 -31.14
N ALA A 112 5.53 12.01 -31.08
CA ALA A 112 6.78 12.76 -30.96
C ALA A 112 7.29 13.12 -32.36
#